data_AF-A0AAD1NLZ3-F1
#
_entry.id   AF-A0AAD1NLZ3-F1
#
_cell.length_a   1.000
_cell.length_b   1.000
_cell.length_c   1.000
_cell.angle_alpha   90.00
_cell.angle_beta   90.00
_cell.angle_gamma   90.00
#
_symmetry.space_group_name_H-M   'P 1'
#
loop_
_entity.id
_entity.type
_entity.pdbx_description
1 polymer ?
#
loop_
_entity_poly.entity_id
_entity_poly.type
_entity_poly.pdbx_seq_one_letter_code
_entity_poly.pdbx_strand_id
1 'polypeptide(L)'
;MDLNQYLDKVSRPISEANPIGERLSDDVLFDYVEGQMMKVGSLSHSKVQWHEVESAALKLLETKSKDLKLLTYLLQCLQHQCSLERFSCSLALLERFMASFWETCHPAPGPRGVLPRRKFFAQIVQRTLKAAEGLDTDFCDPDTKSVLLQSLKALCDTAAAKELPVDELQALEAKLKRRFSSEPANKPKPEQESSAGESRSSSESRDMPRLEIDNSSDKATKQALLKVADFIAENPAGMALGLRLRRFAIWFSVTSAPENANAKGETSLMPISADRVAEYRSQLAKSPDLALLRRIEQSLSLSPFWIDGHCLSAQLAQTLGQPAWAQAILEETAAFVERLPALLDMSFKGGVPFVSKETRSWLNGSEQQGSGSAEGNSYEQEIWELAASGGLSLAFAALNEKLHKATEPRDKFYLRLLGADLKDKHQLGAMAEVEYQVLLGQATDTSLADWEPGLMSRLQQKVNLS
;
A
#
# COMPACT_ATOMS: atom_id res chain seq x y z
N MET A 1 -3.00 2.87 -27.70
CA MET A 1 -2.33 2.92 -29.02
C MET A 1 -1.87 1.51 -29.32
N ASP A 2 -2.07 1.00 -30.54
CA ASP A 2 -1.73 -0.40 -30.87
C ASP A 2 -0.21 -0.62 -30.78
N LEU A 3 0.22 -1.63 -30.01
CA LEU A 3 1.62 -1.97 -29.79
C LEU A 3 2.33 -2.36 -31.10
N ASN A 4 1.61 -2.87 -32.10
CA ASN A 4 2.18 -3.18 -33.41
C ASN A 4 2.70 -1.92 -34.13
N GLN A 5 2.07 -0.76 -33.90
CA GLN A 5 2.48 0.51 -34.52
C GLN A 5 3.82 1.03 -33.95
N TYR A 6 4.23 0.61 -32.76
CA TYR A 6 5.50 1.03 -32.16
C TYR A 6 6.68 0.49 -32.97
N LEU A 7 6.60 -0.78 -33.38
CA LEU A 7 7.64 -1.43 -34.18
C LEU A 7 7.83 -0.70 -35.50
N ASP A 8 6.75 -0.36 -36.20
CA ASP A 8 6.78 0.41 -37.44
C ASP A 8 7.40 1.79 -37.25
N LYS A 9 6.94 2.55 -36.26
CA LYS A 9 7.42 3.92 -35.98
C LYS A 9 8.91 3.98 -35.61
N VAL A 10 9.39 3.02 -34.82
CA VAL A 10 10.79 2.99 -34.36
C VAL A 10 11.73 2.38 -35.41
N SER A 11 11.30 1.36 -36.16
CA SER A 11 12.16 0.67 -37.14
C SER A 11 12.29 1.36 -38.50
N ARG A 12 11.31 2.18 -38.92
CA ARG A 12 11.39 2.93 -40.19
C ARG A 12 12.43 4.06 -40.10
N PRO A 13 13.19 4.34 -41.18
CA PRO A 13 14.08 5.51 -41.25
C PRO A 13 13.28 6.80 -41.18
N ILE A 14 13.86 7.86 -40.62
CA ILE A 14 13.20 9.18 -40.49
C ILE A 14 13.00 9.85 -41.86
N SER A 15 13.98 9.71 -42.74
CA SER A 15 13.89 10.12 -44.15
C SER A 15 14.87 9.30 -45.00
N GLU A 16 14.68 9.26 -46.31
CA GLU A 16 15.62 8.59 -47.22
C GLU A 16 17.00 9.27 -47.23
N ALA A 17 17.04 10.59 -47.15
CA ALA A 17 18.28 11.38 -47.16
C ALA A 17 19.01 11.35 -45.80
N ASN A 18 18.29 11.26 -44.69
CA ASN A 18 18.85 11.09 -43.35
C ASN A 18 18.05 10.02 -42.57
N PRO A 19 18.46 8.73 -42.65
CA PRO A 19 17.75 7.63 -41.99
C PRO A 19 17.69 7.70 -40.47
N ILE A 20 18.73 8.28 -39.84
CA ILE A 20 18.89 8.35 -38.38
C ILE A 20 18.44 9.69 -37.77
N GLY A 21 18.13 10.68 -38.59
CA GLY A 21 17.77 12.02 -38.13
C GLY A 21 18.91 12.79 -37.46
N GLU A 22 18.55 13.77 -36.66
CA GLU A 22 19.47 14.74 -36.06
C GLU A 22 19.79 14.39 -34.61
N ARG A 23 20.88 14.94 -34.05
CA ARG A 23 21.24 14.73 -32.66
C ARG A 23 20.44 15.67 -31.76
N LEU A 24 19.65 15.12 -30.85
CA LEU A 24 18.92 15.88 -29.83
C LEU A 24 19.93 16.54 -28.88
N SER A 25 20.05 17.86 -28.98
CA SER A 25 21.04 18.68 -28.27
C SER A 25 20.38 19.83 -27.51
N ASP A 26 19.35 20.46 -28.12
CA ASP A 26 18.54 21.56 -27.59
C ASP A 26 17.05 21.32 -27.95
N ASP A 27 16.51 20.14 -27.63
CA ASP A 27 15.13 19.78 -27.97
C ASP A 27 14.23 19.75 -26.72
N VAL A 28 13.28 20.68 -26.66
CA VAL A 28 12.36 20.86 -25.51
C VAL A 28 11.59 19.59 -25.14
N LEU A 29 11.25 18.74 -26.13
CA LEU A 29 10.51 17.49 -25.88
C LEU A 29 11.46 16.40 -25.35
N PHE A 30 12.72 16.42 -25.77
CA PHE A 30 13.77 15.57 -25.22
C PHE A 30 14.13 15.99 -23.79
N ASP A 31 14.32 17.30 -23.53
CA ASP A 31 14.58 17.85 -22.20
C ASP A 31 13.46 17.51 -21.21
N TYR A 32 12.20 17.57 -21.66
CA TYR A 32 11.05 17.10 -20.90
C TYR A 32 11.18 15.61 -20.56
N VAL A 33 11.51 14.74 -21.54
CA VAL A 33 11.73 13.30 -21.33
C VAL A 33 12.85 13.08 -20.30
N GLU A 34 14.00 13.73 -20.44
CA GLU A 34 15.11 13.62 -19.50
C GLU A 34 14.72 14.09 -18.09
N GLY A 35 14.01 15.22 -17.99
CA GLY A 35 13.53 15.79 -16.74
C GLY A 35 12.51 14.90 -16.01
N GLN A 36 11.67 14.17 -16.74
CA GLN A 36 10.81 13.13 -16.15
C GLN A 36 11.62 11.91 -15.71
N MET A 37 12.54 11.44 -16.56
CA MET A 37 13.33 10.24 -16.29
C MET A 37 14.33 10.42 -15.14
N MET A 38 14.83 11.63 -14.90
CA MET A 38 15.64 11.96 -13.71
C MET A 38 14.87 11.83 -12.38
N LYS A 39 13.53 11.90 -12.39
CA LYS A 39 12.73 11.67 -11.18
C LYS A 39 12.69 10.18 -10.81
N VAL A 40 12.99 9.26 -11.73
CA VAL A 40 12.88 7.81 -11.51
C VAL A 40 13.93 7.35 -10.49
N GLY A 41 13.47 6.77 -9.38
CA GLY A 41 14.33 6.38 -8.25
C GLY A 41 14.65 7.51 -7.26
N SER A 42 14.12 8.74 -7.48
CA SER A 42 14.23 9.85 -6.52
C SER A 42 12.99 9.94 -5.62
N LEU A 43 13.01 10.87 -4.65
CA LEU A 43 11.84 11.22 -3.82
C LEU A 43 10.63 11.70 -4.64
N SER A 44 10.81 12.10 -5.90
CA SER A 44 9.74 12.50 -6.83
C SER A 44 9.30 11.38 -7.79
N HIS A 45 9.69 10.12 -7.55
CA HIS A 45 9.36 8.99 -8.44
C HIS A 45 7.85 8.81 -8.69
N SER A 46 7.00 9.09 -7.69
CA SER A 46 5.53 9.05 -7.82
C SER A 46 4.95 10.17 -8.71
N LYS A 47 5.76 11.14 -9.14
CA LYS A 47 5.37 12.27 -10.02
C LYS A 47 5.90 12.13 -11.45
N VAL A 48 6.30 10.92 -11.86
CA VAL A 48 6.76 10.61 -13.22
C VAL A 48 5.54 10.44 -14.14
N GLN A 49 5.46 11.24 -15.20
CA GLN A 49 4.36 11.19 -16.18
C GLN A 49 4.63 10.14 -17.27
N TRP A 50 4.64 8.86 -16.90
CA TRP A 50 5.07 7.73 -17.75
C TRP A 50 4.44 7.71 -19.16
N HIS A 51 3.13 7.93 -19.27
CA HIS A 51 2.42 7.93 -20.56
C HIS A 51 2.80 9.11 -21.46
N GLU A 52 3.04 10.29 -20.88
CA GLU A 52 3.53 11.46 -21.62
C GLU A 52 4.96 11.24 -22.11
N VAL A 53 5.83 10.62 -21.28
CA VAL A 53 7.20 10.23 -21.66
C VAL A 53 7.20 9.19 -22.77
N GLU A 54 6.35 8.16 -22.70
CA GLU A 54 6.21 7.12 -23.73
C GLU A 54 5.81 7.74 -25.08
N SER A 55 4.78 8.58 -25.09
CA SER A 55 4.30 9.30 -26.28
C SER A 55 5.35 10.26 -26.85
N ALA A 56 6.03 11.02 -25.99
CA ALA A 56 7.09 11.94 -26.37
C ALA A 56 8.31 11.21 -26.98
N ALA A 57 8.77 10.14 -26.33
CA ALA A 57 9.91 9.36 -26.80
C ALA A 57 9.61 8.65 -28.12
N LEU A 58 8.41 8.07 -28.27
CA LEU A 58 7.98 7.47 -29.52
C LEU A 58 7.92 8.50 -30.66
N LYS A 59 7.33 9.68 -30.42
CA LYS A 59 7.26 10.76 -31.41
C LYS A 59 8.65 11.24 -31.84
N LEU A 60 9.60 11.37 -30.91
CA LEU A 60 10.98 11.76 -31.22
C LEU A 60 11.73 10.67 -32.01
N LEU A 61 11.55 9.38 -31.68
CA LEU A 61 12.12 8.24 -32.41
C LEU A 61 11.51 8.09 -33.82
N GLU A 62 10.25 8.44 -34.00
CA GLU A 62 9.54 8.43 -35.29
C GLU A 62 9.97 9.59 -36.19
N THR A 63 10.13 10.80 -35.65
CA THR A 63 10.19 12.03 -36.46
C THR A 63 11.50 12.81 -36.44
N LYS A 64 12.38 12.62 -35.43
CA LYS A 64 13.56 13.48 -35.23
C LYS A 64 14.90 12.76 -35.09
N SER A 65 14.97 11.68 -34.30
CA SER A 65 16.26 11.05 -33.99
C SER A 65 16.17 9.57 -33.64
N LYS A 66 17.00 8.75 -34.30
CA LYS A 66 17.30 7.38 -33.87
C LYS A 66 18.41 7.42 -32.82
N ASP A 67 18.06 7.81 -31.59
CA ASP A 67 18.97 7.89 -30.45
C ASP A 67 18.78 6.72 -29.47
N LEU A 68 19.87 6.07 -29.07
CA LEU A 68 19.87 4.90 -28.19
C LEU A 68 19.54 5.24 -26.72
N LYS A 69 19.90 6.44 -26.24
CA LYS A 69 19.50 6.93 -24.91
C LYS A 69 17.99 7.17 -24.88
N LEU A 70 17.45 7.77 -25.94
CA LEU A 70 16.01 7.95 -26.09
C LEU A 70 15.25 6.62 -26.19
N LEU A 71 15.77 5.65 -26.96
CA LEU A 71 15.22 4.28 -26.98
C LEU A 71 15.24 3.66 -25.59
N THR A 72 16.32 3.83 -24.82
CA THR A 72 16.41 3.33 -23.43
C THR A 72 15.26 3.85 -22.56
N TYR A 73 14.82 5.10 -22.76
CA TYR A 73 13.67 5.66 -22.04
C TYR A 73 12.33 5.07 -22.51
N LEU A 74 12.11 4.91 -23.82
CA LEU A 74 10.91 4.25 -24.35
C LEU A 74 10.78 2.81 -23.84
N LEU A 75 11.88 2.04 -23.88
CA LEU A 75 11.92 0.68 -23.35
C LEU A 75 11.59 0.66 -21.84
N GLN A 76 12.09 1.64 -21.09
CA GLN A 76 11.80 1.75 -19.66
C GLN A 76 10.32 2.10 -19.37
N CYS A 77 9.63 2.85 -20.24
CA CYS A 77 8.18 3.06 -20.14
C CYS A 77 7.37 1.79 -20.46
N LEU A 78 7.77 1.05 -21.49
CA LEU A 78 7.13 -0.23 -21.85
C LEU A 78 7.33 -1.28 -20.75
N GLN A 79 8.48 -1.27 -20.08
CA GLN A 79 8.84 -2.14 -18.96
C GLN A 79 8.32 -1.64 -17.59
N HIS A 80 7.69 -0.46 -17.51
CA HIS A 80 7.02 0.00 -16.30
C HIS A 80 5.65 -0.66 -16.18
N GLN A 81 5.35 -1.27 -15.01
CA GLN A 81 4.10 -2.02 -14.76
C GLN A 81 3.79 -3.02 -15.88
N CYS A 82 4.78 -3.86 -16.19
CA CYS A 82 4.86 -4.53 -17.49
C CYS A 82 3.88 -5.71 -17.64
N SER A 83 3.08 -5.70 -18.71
CA SER A 83 2.38 -6.88 -19.24
C SER A 83 3.27 -7.65 -20.22
N LEU A 84 2.98 -8.93 -20.49
CA LEU A 84 3.75 -9.71 -21.47
C LEU A 84 3.81 -9.08 -22.85
N GLU A 85 2.71 -8.48 -23.31
CA GLU A 85 2.62 -7.82 -24.62
C GLU A 85 3.58 -6.62 -24.68
N ARG A 86 3.56 -5.75 -23.66
CA ARG A 86 4.43 -4.58 -23.56
C ARG A 86 5.90 -4.99 -23.39
N PHE A 87 6.16 -6.07 -22.65
CA PHE A 87 7.51 -6.62 -22.51
C PHE A 87 8.04 -7.16 -23.85
N SER A 88 7.26 -8.00 -24.53
CA SER A 88 7.59 -8.58 -25.83
C SER A 88 7.81 -7.49 -26.88
N CYS A 89 6.93 -6.48 -26.91
CA CYS A 89 7.10 -5.28 -27.73
C CYS A 89 8.41 -4.55 -27.41
N SER A 90 8.78 -4.39 -26.13
CA SER A 90 10.07 -3.79 -25.75
C SER A 90 11.29 -4.57 -26.26
N LEU A 91 11.25 -5.91 -26.20
CA LEU A 91 12.32 -6.76 -26.72
C LEU A 91 12.42 -6.66 -28.25
N ALA A 92 11.28 -6.75 -28.95
CA ALA A 92 11.19 -6.64 -30.40
C ALA A 92 11.60 -5.24 -30.90
N LEU A 93 11.29 -4.18 -30.16
CA LEU A 93 11.73 -2.82 -30.46
C LEU A 93 13.25 -2.66 -30.38
N LEU A 94 13.86 -3.22 -29.34
CA LEU A 94 15.31 -3.22 -29.19
C LEU A 94 15.98 -4.03 -30.30
N GLU A 95 15.45 -5.23 -30.59
CA GLU A 95 15.90 -6.09 -31.69
C GLU A 95 15.88 -5.33 -33.03
N ARG A 96 14.72 -4.78 -33.42
CA ARG A 96 14.56 -4.06 -34.69
C ARG A 96 15.40 -2.79 -34.78
N PHE A 97 15.54 -2.04 -33.69
CA PHE A 97 16.41 -0.88 -33.67
C PHE A 97 17.89 -1.30 -33.82
N MET A 98 18.31 -2.40 -33.20
CA MET A 98 19.66 -2.94 -33.34
C MET A 98 19.92 -3.47 -34.75
N ALA A 99 18.94 -4.16 -35.36
CA ALA A 99 19.05 -4.64 -36.73
C ALA A 99 19.24 -3.50 -37.75
N SER A 100 18.47 -2.41 -37.62
CA SER A 100 18.48 -1.30 -38.59
C SER A 100 19.52 -0.20 -38.32
N PHE A 101 19.75 0.16 -37.04
CA PHE A 101 20.42 1.43 -36.68
C PHE A 101 21.60 1.29 -35.72
N TRP A 102 21.97 0.08 -35.26
CA TRP A 102 22.95 -0.08 -34.17
C TRP A 102 24.26 0.68 -34.38
N GLU A 103 24.85 0.62 -35.57
CA GLU A 103 26.15 1.22 -35.82
C GLU A 103 26.08 2.73 -36.09
N THR A 104 24.91 3.22 -36.52
CA THR A 104 24.69 4.60 -36.99
C THR A 104 23.91 5.46 -35.99
N CYS A 105 23.30 4.89 -34.95
CA CYS A 105 22.45 5.62 -34.02
C CYS A 105 23.19 6.72 -33.22
N HIS A 106 22.44 7.77 -32.87
CA HIS A 106 22.85 8.77 -31.89
C HIS A 106 22.93 8.15 -30.48
N PRO A 107 23.71 8.71 -29.54
CA PRO A 107 24.43 9.99 -29.59
C PRO A 107 25.83 9.93 -30.23
N ALA A 108 26.30 8.74 -30.63
CA ALA A 108 27.65 8.54 -31.16
C ALA A 108 27.67 7.58 -32.37
N PRO A 109 27.30 8.07 -33.58
CA PRO A 109 27.36 7.27 -34.81
C PRO A 109 28.77 6.74 -35.12
N GLY A 110 28.84 5.58 -35.78
CA GLY A 110 30.08 5.00 -36.29
C GLY A 110 30.98 4.35 -35.21
N PRO A 111 32.29 4.18 -35.49
CA PRO A 111 33.21 3.41 -34.64
C PRO A 111 33.38 3.97 -33.23
N ARG A 112 33.32 5.30 -33.06
CA ARG A 112 33.47 5.94 -31.74
C ARG A 112 32.36 5.58 -30.75
N GLY A 113 31.20 5.13 -31.25
CA GLY A 113 30.07 4.71 -30.42
C GLY A 113 30.14 3.29 -29.89
N VAL A 114 31.09 2.43 -30.31
CA VAL A 114 31.10 1.00 -29.93
C VAL A 114 31.10 0.81 -28.40
N LEU A 115 31.95 1.54 -27.67
CA LEU A 115 32.00 1.47 -26.20
C LEU A 115 30.75 2.06 -25.52
N PRO A 116 30.27 3.28 -25.86
CA PRO A 116 28.98 3.78 -25.38
C PRO A 116 27.81 2.83 -25.62
N ARG A 117 27.70 2.25 -26.83
CA ARG A 117 26.62 1.33 -27.19
C ARG A 117 26.67 0.03 -26.40
N ARG A 118 27.85 -0.58 -26.22
CA ARG A 118 28.04 -1.73 -25.31
C ARG A 118 27.60 -1.39 -23.87
N LYS A 119 27.90 -0.19 -23.37
CA LYS A 119 27.45 0.28 -22.04
C LYS A 119 25.93 0.47 -21.95
N PHE A 120 25.30 1.08 -22.97
CA PHE A 120 23.84 1.20 -23.02
C PHE A 120 23.18 -0.17 -23.10
N PHE A 121 23.68 -1.10 -23.92
CA PHE A 121 23.17 -2.47 -23.99
C PHE A 121 23.19 -3.15 -22.63
N ALA A 122 24.33 -3.13 -21.92
CA ALA A 122 24.42 -3.71 -20.58
C ALA A 122 23.42 -3.09 -19.59
N GLN A 123 23.20 -1.77 -19.65
CA GLN A 123 22.19 -1.09 -18.82
C GLN A 123 20.75 -1.48 -19.19
N ILE A 124 20.46 -1.65 -20.49
CA ILE A 124 19.15 -2.09 -20.98
C ILE A 124 18.90 -3.54 -20.55
N VAL A 125 19.87 -4.44 -20.70
CA VAL A 125 19.76 -5.85 -20.27
C VAL A 125 19.50 -5.93 -18.76
N GLN A 126 20.32 -5.26 -17.93
CA GLN A 126 20.12 -5.25 -16.47
C GLN A 126 18.73 -4.75 -16.04
N ARG A 127 18.20 -3.72 -16.72
CA ARG A 127 16.83 -3.23 -16.46
C ARG A 127 15.75 -4.20 -16.95
N THR A 128 15.97 -4.80 -18.12
CA THR A 128 15.08 -5.80 -18.73
C THR A 128 14.97 -7.05 -17.86
N LEU A 129 16.10 -7.54 -17.31
CA LEU A 129 16.11 -8.63 -16.33
C LEU A 129 15.29 -8.29 -15.08
N LYS A 130 15.50 -7.09 -14.51
CA LYS A 130 14.78 -6.63 -13.33
C LYS A 130 13.28 -6.47 -13.59
N ALA A 131 12.89 -5.98 -14.77
CA ALA A 131 11.50 -5.94 -15.19
C ALA A 131 10.92 -7.36 -15.37
N ALA A 132 11.71 -8.31 -15.89
CA ALA A 132 11.30 -9.71 -16.06
C ALA A 132 11.05 -10.45 -14.74
N GLU A 133 11.62 -10.01 -13.61
CA GLU A 133 11.27 -10.54 -12.28
C GLU A 133 9.83 -10.21 -11.86
N GLY A 134 9.27 -9.12 -12.38
CA GLY A 134 7.90 -8.67 -12.15
C GLY A 134 6.90 -9.12 -13.21
N LEU A 135 7.31 -9.91 -14.21
CA LEU A 135 6.38 -10.47 -15.20
C LEU A 135 5.54 -11.58 -14.57
N ASP A 136 4.22 -11.39 -14.67
CA ASP A 136 3.23 -12.44 -14.45
C ASP A 136 3.23 -13.38 -15.66
N THR A 137 3.75 -14.58 -15.49
CA THR A 137 3.94 -15.57 -16.58
C THR A 137 2.85 -16.62 -16.64
N ASP A 138 1.91 -16.59 -15.71
CA ASP A 138 1.24 -17.81 -15.28
C ASP A 138 -0.10 -17.97 -16.03
N PHE A 139 -0.82 -16.86 -16.26
CA PHE A 139 -2.09 -16.81 -16.99
C PHE A 139 -1.96 -15.96 -18.27
N CYS A 140 -1.31 -16.54 -19.29
CA CYS A 140 -1.19 -15.91 -20.61
C CYS A 140 -1.41 -16.92 -21.73
N ASP A 141 -2.01 -16.46 -22.82
CA ASP A 141 -2.26 -17.26 -24.02
C ASP A 141 -0.98 -17.89 -24.58
N PRO A 142 -1.05 -19.11 -25.16
CA PRO A 142 0.08 -19.77 -25.79
C PRO A 142 0.76 -18.90 -26.85
N ASP A 143 -0.03 -18.15 -27.62
CA ASP A 143 0.47 -17.22 -28.64
C ASP A 143 1.34 -16.13 -28.02
N THR A 144 0.87 -15.45 -26.97
CA THR A 144 1.63 -14.40 -26.25
C THR A 144 2.91 -14.94 -25.61
N LYS A 145 2.87 -16.17 -25.06
CA LYS A 145 4.07 -16.87 -24.54
C LYS A 145 5.06 -17.19 -25.67
N SER A 146 4.57 -17.61 -26.84
CA SER A 146 5.41 -17.89 -28.01
C SER A 146 6.06 -16.63 -28.60
N VAL A 147 5.30 -15.53 -28.70
CA VAL A 147 5.78 -14.20 -29.17
C VAL A 147 6.85 -13.65 -28.25
N LEU A 148 6.71 -13.81 -26.92
CA LEU A 148 7.74 -13.44 -25.96
C LEU A 148 9.04 -14.22 -26.18
N LEU A 149 8.96 -15.55 -26.25
CA LEU A 149 10.15 -16.38 -26.48
C LEU A 149 10.80 -16.09 -27.84
N GLN A 150 10.01 -15.88 -28.88
CA GLN A 150 10.49 -15.52 -30.21
C GLN A 150 11.20 -14.15 -30.21
N SER A 151 10.62 -13.15 -29.55
CA SER A 151 11.21 -11.80 -29.43
C SER A 151 12.51 -11.82 -28.63
N LEU A 152 12.56 -12.58 -27.53
CA LEU A 152 13.77 -12.72 -26.72
C LEU A 152 14.87 -13.49 -27.48
N LYS A 153 14.51 -14.54 -28.22
CA LYS A 153 15.45 -15.25 -29.09
C LYS A 153 16.00 -14.35 -30.19
N ALA A 154 15.14 -13.64 -30.92
CA ALA A 154 15.57 -12.73 -31.98
C ALA A 154 16.51 -11.64 -31.45
N LEU A 155 16.23 -11.10 -30.26
CA LEU A 155 17.13 -10.18 -29.58
C LEU A 155 18.49 -10.82 -29.23
N CYS A 156 18.52 -12.07 -28.75
CA CYS A 156 19.77 -12.79 -28.48
C CYS A 156 20.58 -13.01 -29.77
N ASP A 157 19.94 -13.45 -30.85
CA ASP A 157 20.59 -13.72 -32.14
C ASP A 157 21.17 -12.42 -32.73
N THR A 158 20.40 -11.32 -32.72
CA THR A 158 20.85 -9.99 -33.16
C THR A 158 21.95 -9.40 -32.27
N ALA A 159 21.92 -9.63 -30.95
CA ALA A 159 22.97 -9.19 -30.03
C ALA A 159 24.27 -9.99 -30.21
N ALA A 160 24.19 -11.31 -30.39
CA ALA A 160 25.34 -12.16 -30.67
C ALA A 160 26.03 -11.78 -31.99
N ALA A 161 25.24 -11.49 -33.04
CA ALA A 161 25.75 -11.00 -34.33
C ALA A 161 26.45 -9.63 -34.26
N LYS A 162 26.31 -8.89 -33.15
CA LYS A 162 27.00 -7.61 -32.87
C LYS A 162 28.07 -7.71 -31.78
N GLU A 163 28.51 -8.92 -31.45
CA GLU A 163 29.52 -9.20 -30.40
C GLU A 163 29.16 -8.56 -29.04
N LEU A 164 27.92 -8.76 -28.60
CA LEU A 164 27.43 -8.29 -27.29
C LEU A 164 27.27 -9.48 -26.33
N PRO A 165 27.40 -9.27 -25.00
CA PRO A 165 27.22 -10.33 -24.03
C PRO A 165 25.77 -10.79 -23.99
N VAL A 166 25.51 -12.08 -24.26
CA VAL A 166 24.16 -12.65 -24.36
C VAL A 166 23.80 -13.60 -23.22
N ASP A 167 24.76 -13.98 -22.36
CA ASP A 167 24.58 -15.01 -21.32
C ASP A 167 23.39 -14.71 -20.39
N GLU A 168 23.24 -13.44 -20.00
CA GLU A 168 22.13 -12.95 -19.18
C GLU A 168 20.76 -13.08 -19.87
N LEU A 169 20.69 -12.79 -21.18
CA LEU A 169 19.45 -12.91 -21.96
C LEU A 169 19.11 -14.37 -22.26
N GLN A 170 20.11 -15.21 -22.54
CA GLN A 170 19.95 -16.66 -22.71
C GLN A 170 19.51 -17.34 -21.41
N ALA A 171 20.05 -16.91 -20.26
CA ALA A 171 19.59 -17.37 -18.95
C ALA A 171 18.12 -16.98 -18.68
N LEU A 172 17.71 -15.77 -19.09
CA LEU A 172 16.30 -15.37 -19.05
C LEU A 172 15.43 -16.23 -19.99
N GLU A 173 15.88 -16.49 -21.21
CA GLU A 173 15.17 -17.30 -22.20
C GLU A 173 14.97 -18.74 -21.69
N ALA A 174 16.02 -19.36 -21.14
CA ALA A 174 15.94 -20.68 -20.52
C ALA A 174 15.02 -20.70 -19.30
N LYS A 175 15.05 -19.65 -18.45
CA LYS A 175 14.16 -19.49 -17.28
C LYS A 175 12.70 -19.39 -17.70
N LEU A 176 12.39 -18.60 -18.74
CA LEU A 176 11.03 -18.43 -19.27
C LEU A 176 10.54 -19.69 -20.00
N LYS A 177 11.37 -20.33 -20.85
CA LYS A 177 11.06 -21.63 -21.45
C LYS A 177 10.70 -22.66 -20.40
N ARG A 178 11.50 -22.80 -19.34
CA ARG A 178 11.22 -23.74 -18.24
C ARG A 178 9.89 -23.44 -17.55
N ARG A 179 9.54 -22.16 -17.32
CA ARG A 179 8.23 -21.76 -16.75
C ARG A 179 7.06 -22.05 -17.69
N PHE A 180 7.23 -21.86 -19.00
CA PHE A 180 6.17 -22.12 -19.98
C PHE A 180 6.01 -23.60 -20.34
N SER A 181 7.06 -24.41 -20.22
CA SER A 181 6.99 -25.87 -20.40
C SER A 181 6.53 -26.61 -19.13
N SER A 182 6.49 -25.96 -17.97
CA SER A 182 5.95 -26.54 -16.74
C SER A 182 4.43 -26.33 -16.64
N GLU A 183 3.66 -26.96 -17.53
CA GLU A 183 2.28 -27.32 -17.21
C GLU A 183 2.26 -28.46 -16.17
N PRO A 184 1.22 -28.54 -15.32
CA PRO A 184 1.22 -29.44 -14.17
C PRO A 184 1.15 -30.91 -14.58
N ALA A 185 2.12 -31.70 -14.12
CA ALA A 185 2.09 -33.14 -14.23
C ALA A 185 0.93 -33.73 -13.38
N ASN A 186 -0.19 -34.00 -14.07
CA ASN A 186 -1.06 -35.14 -13.85
C ASN A 186 -1.69 -35.35 -12.45
N LYS A 187 -2.96 -34.94 -12.31
CA LYS A 187 -3.99 -35.77 -11.67
C LYS A 187 -5.26 -35.82 -12.54
N PRO A 188 -5.99 -36.94 -12.60
CA PRO A 188 -6.98 -37.16 -13.66
C PRO A 188 -8.33 -36.51 -13.39
N LYS A 189 -8.96 -36.02 -14.46
CA LYS A 189 -10.35 -35.59 -14.54
C LYS A 189 -11.20 -36.72 -15.18
N PRO A 190 -12.51 -36.78 -14.90
CA PRO A 190 -13.48 -37.20 -15.92
C PRO A 190 -14.29 -36.02 -16.48
N GLU A 191 -14.47 -36.01 -17.78
CA GLU A 191 -15.39 -35.14 -18.54
C GLU A 191 -16.87 -35.52 -18.25
N GLN A 192 -17.97 -34.91 -18.71
CA GLN A 192 -18.39 -34.23 -19.96
C GLN A 192 -19.67 -33.39 -19.61
N GLU A 193 -20.30 -32.49 -20.37
CA GLU A 193 -20.09 -31.85 -21.69
C GLU A 193 -20.97 -30.56 -21.80
N SER A 194 -20.66 -29.66 -22.74
CA SER A 194 -21.62 -28.74 -23.43
C SER A 194 -22.20 -27.53 -22.63
N SER A 195 -22.66 -26.42 -23.23
CA SER A 195 -22.75 -26.01 -24.65
C SER A 195 -22.62 -24.48 -24.86
N ALA A 196 -22.48 -24.09 -26.14
CA ALA A 196 -22.37 -22.76 -26.74
C ALA A 196 -23.32 -21.63 -26.28
N GLY A 197 -22.95 -20.38 -26.61
CA GLY A 197 -23.82 -19.20 -26.62
C GLY A 197 -23.11 -17.92 -27.07
N GLU A 198 -23.35 -17.48 -28.31
CA GLU A 198 -22.85 -16.19 -28.83
C GLU A 198 -23.57 -14.99 -28.20
N SER A 199 -22.89 -13.83 -28.15
CA SER A 199 -23.42 -12.58 -28.72
C SER A 199 -22.43 -11.41 -28.61
N ARG A 200 -22.24 -10.69 -29.72
CA ARG A 200 -21.71 -9.32 -29.70
C ARG A 200 -22.84 -8.34 -29.43
N SER A 201 -22.66 -7.41 -28.50
CA SER A 201 -23.42 -6.17 -28.48
C SER A 201 -22.52 -5.01 -28.06
N SER A 202 -22.34 -4.07 -28.97
CA SER A 202 -21.69 -2.78 -28.71
C SER A 202 -22.65 -1.84 -28.00
N SER A 203 -22.31 -1.43 -26.77
CA SER A 203 -22.90 -0.26 -26.12
C SER A 203 -21.81 0.52 -25.40
N GLU A 204 -21.68 1.80 -25.74
CA GLU A 204 -20.77 2.72 -25.07
C GLU A 204 -21.24 2.91 -23.62
N SER A 205 -20.60 2.20 -22.71
CA SER A 205 -20.71 2.41 -21.27
C SER A 205 -19.32 2.72 -20.73
N ARG A 206 -19.26 3.62 -19.74
CA ARG A 206 -18.00 4.19 -19.23
C ARG A 206 -17.04 3.06 -18.84
N ASP A 207 -15.85 3.10 -19.43
CA ASP A 207 -14.83 2.06 -19.33
C ASP A 207 -14.39 1.88 -17.86
N MET A 208 -15.02 0.92 -17.17
CA MET A 208 -14.55 0.47 -15.86
C MET A 208 -13.42 -0.53 -16.09
N PRO A 209 -12.29 -0.42 -15.37
CA PRO A 209 -11.18 -1.34 -15.55
C PRO A 209 -11.66 -2.79 -15.32
N ARG A 210 -11.45 -3.63 -16.32
CA ARG A 210 -11.84 -5.04 -16.28
C ARG A 210 -11.04 -5.75 -15.18
N LEU A 211 -11.68 -5.96 -14.04
CA LEU A 211 -11.09 -6.63 -12.89
C LEU A 211 -11.05 -8.14 -13.13
N GLU A 212 -10.00 -8.57 -13.83
CA GLU A 212 -9.64 -9.98 -13.93
C GLU A 212 -9.12 -10.44 -12.56
N ILE A 213 -9.95 -11.22 -11.85
CA ILE A 213 -9.63 -11.77 -10.54
C ILE A 213 -8.76 -13.01 -10.75
N ASP A 214 -7.44 -12.80 -10.75
CA ASP A 214 -6.50 -13.90 -10.74
C ASP A 214 -6.51 -14.64 -9.39
N ASN A 215 -6.70 -15.95 -9.45
CA ASN A 215 -6.68 -16.88 -8.31
C ASN A 215 -5.52 -17.90 -8.41
N SER A 216 -4.48 -17.59 -9.21
CA SER A 216 -3.27 -18.40 -9.41
C SER A 216 -2.47 -18.69 -8.14
N SER A 217 -2.46 -17.71 -7.24
CA SER A 217 -1.50 -17.60 -6.15
C SER A 217 -2.03 -16.61 -5.12
N ASP A 218 -1.86 -16.90 -3.83
CA ASP A 218 -2.20 -15.99 -2.75
C ASP A 218 -1.61 -14.57 -2.94
N LYS A 219 -0.45 -14.45 -3.60
CA LYS A 219 0.14 -13.14 -3.91
C LYS A 219 -0.65 -12.39 -4.99
N ALA A 220 -1.08 -13.09 -6.04
CA ALA A 220 -1.86 -12.50 -7.12
C ALA A 220 -3.29 -12.19 -6.65
N THR A 221 -3.95 -13.11 -5.95
CA THR A 221 -5.25 -12.90 -5.32
C THR A 221 -5.20 -11.72 -4.34
N LYS A 222 -4.16 -11.60 -3.51
CA LYS A 222 -3.92 -10.41 -2.67
C LYS A 222 -3.85 -9.13 -3.50
N GLN A 223 -3.10 -9.11 -4.60
CA GLN A 223 -2.98 -7.93 -5.45
C GLN A 223 -4.28 -7.59 -6.19
N ALA A 224 -5.04 -8.59 -6.65
CA ALA A 224 -6.36 -8.40 -7.25
C ALA A 224 -7.32 -7.79 -6.23
N LEU A 225 -7.44 -8.38 -5.03
CA LEU A 225 -8.29 -7.87 -3.94
C LEU A 225 -7.90 -6.44 -3.51
N LEU A 226 -6.60 -6.11 -3.48
CA LEU A 226 -6.14 -4.75 -3.21
C LEU A 226 -6.52 -3.77 -4.34
N LYS A 227 -6.42 -4.17 -5.62
CA LYS A 227 -6.90 -3.34 -6.76
C LYS A 227 -8.42 -3.13 -6.72
N VAL A 228 -9.20 -4.18 -6.41
CA VAL A 228 -10.65 -4.07 -6.21
C VAL A 228 -10.94 -3.10 -5.05
N ALA A 229 -10.19 -3.19 -3.95
CA ALA A 229 -10.34 -2.30 -2.80
C ALA A 229 -10.01 -0.84 -3.12
N ASP A 230 -8.96 -0.60 -3.92
CA ASP A 230 -8.59 0.73 -4.40
C ASP A 230 -9.70 1.32 -5.30
N PHE A 231 -10.21 0.53 -6.25
CA PHE A 231 -11.32 0.93 -7.12
C PHE A 231 -12.61 1.24 -6.34
N ILE A 232 -12.99 0.39 -5.38
CA ILE A 232 -14.13 0.64 -4.49
C ILE A 232 -13.93 1.92 -3.66
N ALA A 233 -12.69 2.20 -3.25
CA ALA A 233 -12.32 3.39 -2.47
C ALA A 233 -12.26 4.69 -3.29
N GLU A 234 -12.29 4.65 -4.63
CA GLU A 234 -12.46 5.87 -5.46
C GLU A 234 -13.85 6.50 -5.27
N ASN A 235 -14.86 5.67 -4.94
CA ASN A 235 -16.17 6.15 -4.51
C ASN A 235 -16.15 6.47 -3.00
N PRO A 236 -16.46 7.70 -2.56
CA PRO A 236 -16.52 8.04 -1.14
C PRO A 236 -17.43 7.14 -0.30
N ALA A 237 -18.52 6.63 -0.87
CA ALA A 237 -19.42 5.68 -0.20
C ALA A 237 -18.83 4.26 -0.09
N GLY A 238 -17.88 3.91 -0.95
CA GLY A 238 -17.24 2.59 -0.99
C GLY A 238 -16.04 2.45 -0.03
N MET A 239 -15.42 3.54 0.42
CA MET A 239 -14.17 3.51 1.20
C MET A 239 -14.19 2.53 2.39
N ALA A 240 -15.29 2.45 3.14
CA ALA A 240 -15.42 1.50 4.26
C ALA A 240 -15.32 0.03 3.80
N LEU A 241 -15.97 -0.31 2.70
CA LEU A 241 -15.91 -1.65 2.08
C LEU A 241 -14.52 -1.91 1.48
N GLY A 242 -13.89 -0.91 0.87
CA GLY A 242 -12.51 -1.00 0.39
C GLY A 242 -11.54 -1.32 1.52
N LEU A 243 -11.65 -0.64 2.67
CA LEU A 243 -10.83 -0.91 3.86
C LEU A 243 -11.01 -2.33 4.40
N ARG A 244 -12.23 -2.87 4.42
CA ARG A 244 -12.49 -4.28 4.78
C ARG A 244 -11.81 -5.24 3.81
N LEU A 245 -12.01 -5.01 2.51
CA LEU A 245 -11.43 -5.83 1.46
C LEU A 245 -9.90 -5.83 1.50
N ARG A 246 -9.26 -4.71 1.88
CA ARG A 246 -7.82 -4.69 2.16
C ARG A 246 -7.42 -5.56 3.35
N ARG A 247 -8.16 -5.56 4.47
CA ARG A 247 -7.86 -6.44 5.63
C ARG A 247 -7.96 -7.92 5.22
N PHE A 248 -9.05 -8.28 4.53
CA PHE A 248 -9.20 -9.62 3.95
C PHE A 248 -8.00 -9.97 3.04
N ALA A 249 -7.64 -9.10 2.09
CA ALA A 249 -6.50 -9.29 1.19
C ALA A 249 -5.16 -9.46 1.92
N ILE A 250 -4.97 -8.83 3.08
CA ILE A 250 -3.73 -8.93 3.87
C ILE A 250 -3.64 -10.26 4.61
N TRP A 251 -4.77 -10.84 5.05
CA TRP A 251 -4.80 -11.96 6.00
C TRP A 251 -5.42 -13.27 5.50
N PHE A 252 -6.05 -13.34 4.31
CA PHE A 252 -6.73 -14.56 3.87
C PHE A 252 -5.79 -15.77 3.73
N SER A 253 -4.53 -15.55 3.34
CA SER A 253 -3.49 -16.59 3.25
C SER A 253 -2.76 -16.86 4.58
N VAL A 254 -3.01 -16.07 5.62
CA VAL A 254 -2.44 -16.26 6.96
C VAL A 254 -3.34 -17.23 7.73
N THR A 255 -3.10 -18.53 7.56
CA THR A 255 -3.91 -19.60 8.17
C THR A 255 -3.45 -20.00 9.57
N SER A 256 -2.18 -19.77 9.92
CA SER A 256 -1.58 -20.06 11.23
C SER A 256 -0.74 -18.88 11.74
N ALA A 257 -0.42 -18.91 13.04
CA ALA A 257 0.54 -17.98 13.64
C ALA A 257 1.99 -18.37 13.25
N PRO A 258 2.95 -17.42 13.19
CA PRO A 258 4.33 -17.71 12.81
C PRO A 258 5.00 -18.81 13.68
N GLU A 259 5.38 -19.92 13.05
CA GLU A 259 5.96 -21.11 13.71
C GLU A 259 7.37 -20.88 14.29
N ASN A 260 8.01 -19.76 13.94
CA ASN A 260 9.40 -19.44 14.30
C ASN A 260 9.55 -18.61 15.59
N ALA A 261 8.59 -18.72 16.50
CA ALA A 261 8.63 -18.07 17.80
C ALA A 261 9.56 -18.83 18.78
N ASN A 262 10.39 -18.10 19.52
CA ASN A 262 11.15 -18.67 20.64
C ASN A 262 10.25 -18.89 21.87
N ALA A 263 10.81 -19.47 22.94
CA ALA A 263 10.09 -19.74 24.20
C ALA A 263 9.55 -18.48 24.94
N LYS A 264 9.80 -17.28 24.43
CA LYS A 264 9.26 -15.99 24.91
C LYS A 264 8.28 -15.35 23.92
N GLY A 265 7.86 -16.05 22.87
CA GLY A 265 6.95 -15.54 21.84
C GLY A 265 7.61 -14.67 20.76
N GLU A 266 8.94 -14.52 20.77
CA GLU A 266 9.66 -13.66 19.83
C GLU A 266 9.97 -14.39 18.52
N THR A 267 9.49 -13.83 17.41
CA THR A 267 9.63 -14.35 16.05
C THR A 267 10.87 -13.82 15.34
N SER A 268 11.26 -14.45 14.23
CA SER A 268 12.33 -13.93 13.36
C SER A 268 11.88 -12.79 12.43
N LEU A 269 10.64 -12.31 12.54
CA LEU A 269 10.09 -11.24 11.71
C LEU A 269 10.61 -9.88 12.17
N MET A 270 10.97 -9.01 11.21
CA MET A 270 11.41 -7.65 11.52
C MET A 270 10.21 -6.72 11.77
N PRO A 271 10.24 -5.86 12.80
CA PRO A 271 9.23 -4.83 12.98
C PRO A 271 9.40 -3.71 11.94
N ILE A 272 8.37 -2.88 11.77
CA ILE A 272 8.52 -1.60 11.07
C ILE A 272 9.46 -0.70 11.88
N SER A 273 10.31 0.08 11.19
CA SER A 273 11.21 1.04 11.83
C SER A 273 10.46 1.97 12.79
N ALA A 274 10.97 2.08 14.01
CA ALA A 274 10.43 2.95 15.05
C ALA A 274 10.32 4.42 14.59
N ASP A 275 11.29 4.90 13.81
CA ASP A 275 11.30 6.26 13.25
C ASP A 275 10.08 6.51 12.36
N ARG A 276 9.69 5.52 11.54
CA ARG A 276 8.52 5.60 10.66
C ARG A 276 7.22 5.56 11.46
N VAL A 277 7.15 4.76 12.53
CA VAL A 277 5.99 4.73 13.43
C VAL A 277 5.85 6.06 14.17
N ALA A 278 6.96 6.66 14.60
CA ALA A 278 7.00 7.99 15.22
C ALA A 278 6.60 9.10 14.24
N GLU A 279 7.05 9.03 12.97
CA GLU A 279 6.61 9.95 11.91
C GLU A 279 5.08 9.89 11.73
N TYR A 280 4.51 8.69 11.61
CA TYR A 280 3.06 8.55 11.43
C TYR A 280 2.26 9.06 12.64
N ARG A 281 2.69 8.75 13.87
CA ARG A 281 2.06 9.30 15.09
C ARG A 281 2.18 10.82 15.17
N SER A 282 3.35 11.38 14.86
CA SER A 282 3.54 12.84 14.83
C SER A 282 2.69 13.51 13.76
N GLN A 283 2.46 12.89 12.61
CA GLN A 283 1.65 13.48 11.55
C GLN A 283 0.15 13.35 11.83
N LEU A 284 -0.30 12.24 12.42
CA LEU A 284 -1.67 12.07 12.92
C LEU A 284 -2.06 13.20 13.87
N ALA A 285 -1.18 13.56 14.81
CA ALA A 285 -1.43 14.62 15.78
C ALA A 285 -1.39 16.05 15.20
N LYS A 286 -0.63 16.29 14.12
CA LYS A 286 -0.39 17.63 13.56
C LYS A 286 -1.25 17.97 12.35
N SER A 287 -1.44 17.01 11.46
CA SER A 287 -2.06 17.21 10.13
C SER A 287 -2.60 15.86 9.60
N PRO A 288 -3.73 15.38 10.13
CA PRO A 288 -4.37 14.15 9.65
C PRO A 288 -4.88 14.34 8.22
N ASP A 289 -4.43 13.49 7.29
CA ASP A 289 -4.85 13.54 5.89
C ASP A 289 -4.98 12.15 5.24
N LEU A 290 -5.62 12.10 4.07
CA LEU A 290 -5.78 10.87 3.29
C LEU A 290 -4.45 10.35 2.71
N ALA A 291 -3.41 11.18 2.62
CA ALA A 291 -2.08 10.75 2.17
C ALA A 291 -1.32 9.97 3.27
N LEU A 292 -1.48 10.35 4.54
CA LEU A 292 -1.03 9.57 5.69
C LEU A 292 -1.75 8.22 5.74
N LEU A 293 -3.07 8.19 5.54
CA LEU A 293 -3.85 6.95 5.50
C LEU A 293 -3.29 5.98 4.44
N ARG A 294 -3.08 6.46 3.21
CA ARG A 294 -2.46 5.65 2.13
C ARG A 294 -1.08 5.10 2.49
N ARG A 295 -0.23 5.87 3.19
CA ARG A 295 1.12 5.41 3.61
C ARG A 295 1.09 4.38 4.74
N ILE A 296 0.15 4.52 5.69
CA ILE A 296 -0.10 3.53 6.74
C ILE A 296 -0.59 2.23 6.10
N GLU A 297 -1.61 2.30 5.23
CA GLU A 297 -2.19 1.15 4.50
C GLU A 297 -1.17 0.41 3.62
N GLN A 298 -0.25 1.15 2.97
CA GLN A 298 0.85 0.56 2.22
C GLN A 298 1.83 -0.20 3.14
N SER A 299 2.13 0.36 4.32
CA SER A 299 3.00 -0.30 5.31
C SER A 299 2.35 -1.56 5.91
N LEU A 300 1.05 -1.52 6.18
CA LEU A 300 0.25 -2.68 6.64
C LEU A 300 0.24 -3.80 5.60
N SER A 301 0.10 -3.44 4.32
CA SER A 301 0.11 -4.41 3.21
C SER A 301 1.40 -5.23 3.12
N LEU A 302 2.52 -4.64 3.55
CA LEU A 302 3.86 -5.24 3.59
C LEU A 302 4.20 -5.92 4.93
N SER A 303 3.46 -5.63 6.01
CA SER A 303 3.74 -6.14 7.35
C SER A 303 2.45 -6.65 8.04
N PRO A 304 1.94 -7.84 7.66
CA PRO A 304 0.61 -8.32 8.08
C PRO A 304 0.39 -8.49 9.59
N PHE A 305 1.48 -8.64 10.36
CA PHE A 305 1.45 -8.83 11.81
C PHE A 305 1.65 -7.53 12.61
N TRP A 306 1.73 -6.37 11.96
CA TRP A 306 1.84 -5.07 12.64
C TRP A 306 0.45 -4.54 13.03
N ILE A 307 -0.15 -5.17 14.04
CA ILE A 307 -1.54 -4.93 14.44
C ILE A 307 -1.74 -3.50 14.97
N ASP A 308 -0.73 -2.97 15.67
CA ASP A 308 -0.66 -1.56 16.10
C ASP A 308 -0.92 -0.55 14.98
N GLY A 309 -0.49 -0.85 13.74
CA GLY A 309 -0.72 0.04 12.61
C GLY A 309 -2.17 0.04 12.11
N HIS A 310 -2.94 -1.02 12.36
CA HIS A 310 -4.39 -1.02 12.12
C HIS A 310 -5.13 -0.15 13.14
N CYS A 311 -4.70 -0.15 14.41
CA CYS A 311 -5.20 0.79 15.42
C CYS A 311 -4.93 2.24 14.99
N LEU A 312 -3.69 2.55 14.59
CA LEU A 312 -3.30 3.87 14.08
C LEU A 312 -4.12 4.30 12.84
N SER A 313 -4.44 3.35 11.95
CA SER A 313 -5.30 3.60 10.79
C SER A 313 -6.76 3.88 11.19
N ALA A 314 -7.27 3.24 12.25
CA ALA A 314 -8.61 3.49 12.76
C ALA A 314 -8.70 4.83 13.50
N GLN A 315 -7.68 5.17 14.31
CA GLN A 315 -7.53 6.48 14.94
C GLN A 315 -7.54 7.60 13.89
N LEU A 316 -6.75 7.47 12.82
CA LEU A 316 -6.75 8.44 11.71
C LEU A 316 -8.13 8.57 11.04
N ALA A 317 -8.83 7.46 10.81
CA ALA A 317 -10.18 7.49 10.27
C ALA A 317 -11.18 8.21 11.20
N GLN A 318 -11.06 8.05 12.52
CA GLN A 318 -11.82 8.83 13.51
C GLN A 318 -11.48 10.32 13.46
N THR A 319 -10.19 10.70 13.43
CA THR A 319 -9.77 12.11 13.33
C THR A 319 -10.20 12.78 12.03
N LEU A 320 -10.31 12.01 10.93
CA LEU A 320 -10.86 12.47 9.65
C LEU A 320 -12.40 12.56 9.62
N GLY A 321 -13.09 12.31 10.74
CA GLY A 321 -14.54 12.36 10.84
C GLY A 321 -15.26 11.19 10.16
N GLN A 322 -14.59 10.04 10.01
CA GLN A 322 -15.10 8.85 9.31
C GLN A 322 -15.25 7.65 10.26
N PRO A 323 -16.18 7.68 11.24
CA PRO A 323 -16.31 6.63 12.24
C PRO A 323 -16.67 5.27 11.62
N ALA A 324 -17.42 5.23 10.53
CA ALA A 324 -17.76 4.00 9.81
C ALA A 324 -16.51 3.29 9.23
N TRP A 325 -15.48 4.04 8.84
CA TRP A 325 -14.23 3.47 8.33
C TRP A 325 -13.41 2.88 9.48
N ALA A 326 -13.34 3.58 10.61
CA ALA A 326 -12.64 3.11 11.81
C ALA A 326 -13.31 1.86 12.41
N GLN A 327 -14.64 1.82 12.45
CA GLN A 327 -15.42 0.66 12.87
C GLN A 327 -15.16 -0.55 11.96
N ALA A 328 -15.15 -0.34 10.64
CA ALA A 328 -14.81 -1.38 9.68
C ALA A 328 -13.37 -1.91 9.86
N ILE A 329 -12.40 -1.05 10.18
CA ILE A 329 -11.03 -1.49 10.49
C ILE A 329 -10.99 -2.31 11.80
N LEU A 330 -11.71 -1.88 12.84
CA LEU A 330 -11.78 -2.57 14.12
C LEU A 330 -12.34 -3.98 13.97
N GLU A 331 -13.51 -4.13 13.36
CA GLU A 331 -14.20 -5.42 13.21
C GLU A 331 -13.34 -6.48 12.49
N GLU A 332 -12.74 -6.12 11.36
CA GLU A 332 -11.89 -7.06 10.61
C GLU A 332 -10.60 -7.41 11.37
N THR A 333 -10.04 -6.46 12.12
CA THR A 333 -8.82 -6.70 12.93
C THR A 333 -9.13 -7.58 14.15
N ALA A 334 -10.28 -7.35 14.80
CA ALA A 334 -10.77 -8.19 15.89
C ALA A 334 -11.03 -9.63 15.41
N ALA A 335 -11.73 -9.81 14.28
CA ALA A 335 -11.98 -11.12 13.69
C ALA A 335 -10.69 -11.87 13.31
N PHE A 336 -9.65 -11.16 12.84
CA PHE A 336 -8.34 -11.77 12.57
C PHE A 336 -7.63 -12.24 13.85
N VAL A 337 -7.68 -11.45 14.92
CA VAL A 337 -7.06 -11.78 16.21
C VAL A 337 -7.84 -12.88 16.95
N GLU A 338 -9.17 -12.88 16.88
CA GLU A 338 -10.03 -13.97 17.40
C GLU A 338 -9.73 -15.30 16.70
N ARG A 339 -9.49 -15.26 15.38
CA ARG A 339 -9.10 -16.44 14.59
C ARG A 339 -7.71 -16.98 14.93
N LEU A 340 -6.79 -16.13 15.39
CA LEU A 340 -5.41 -16.47 15.72
C LEU A 340 -4.97 -15.83 17.06
N PRO A 341 -5.53 -16.27 18.20
CA PRO A 341 -5.36 -15.58 19.49
C PRO A 341 -3.91 -15.60 20.00
N ALA A 342 -3.10 -16.57 19.55
CA ALA A 342 -1.67 -16.63 19.84
C ALA A 342 -0.91 -15.35 19.43
N LEU A 343 -1.39 -14.62 18.41
CA LEU A 343 -0.77 -13.37 17.96
C LEU A 343 -0.72 -12.27 19.04
N LEU A 344 -1.60 -12.33 20.04
CA LEU A 344 -1.60 -11.37 21.15
C LEU A 344 -0.27 -11.40 21.91
N ASP A 345 0.26 -12.59 22.20
CA ASP A 345 1.43 -12.81 23.06
C ASP A 345 2.74 -12.98 22.27
N MET A 346 2.71 -12.68 20.96
CA MET A 346 3.88 -12.76 20.08
C MET A 346 4.55 -11.40 19.87
N SER A 347 5.85 -11.45 19.56
CA SER A 347 6.66 -10.26 19.25
C SER A 347 7.51 -10.43 17.99
N PHE A 348 7.85 -9.30 17.37
CA PHE A 348 8.88 -9.19 16.36
C PHE A 348 10.27 -9.36 16.99
N LYS A 349 11.26 -9.66 16.14
CA LYS A 349 12.67 -9.66 16.49
C LYS A 349 13.09 -8.35 17.15
N GLY A 350 13.72 -8.44 18.32
CA GLY A 350 13.99 -7.31 19.20
C GLY A 350 12.93 -7.09 20.31
N GLY A 351 11.97 -8.02 20.46
CA GLY A 351 10.97 -8.01 21.53
C GLY A 351 9.84 -6.99 21.39
N VAL A 352 9.68 -6.35 20.23
CA VAL A 352 8.57 -5.43 19.96
C VAL A 352 7.28 -6.24 19.78
N PRO A 353 6.23 -6.08 20.60
CA PRO A 353 5.02 -6.90 20.50
C PRO A 353 4.29 -6.69 19.17
N PHE A 354 3.57 -7.72 18.70
CA PHE A 354 2.65 -7.58 17.56
C PHE A 354 1.45 -6.70 17.92
N VAL A 355 1.00 -6.79 19.18
CA VAL A 355 -0.15 -6.07 19.73
C VAL A 355 0.27 -5.37 21.03
N SER A 356 0.42 -4.05 20.98
CA SER A 356 0.66 -3.19 22.15
C SER A 356 -0.52 -3.19 23.13
N LYS A 357 -0.29 -2.74 24.38
CA LYS A 357 -1.35 -2.59 25.38
C LYS A 357 -2.49 -1.69 24.90
N GLU A 358 -2.16 -0.58 24.25
CA GLU A 358 -3.12 0.36 23.63
C GLU A 358 -3.99 -0.37 22.59
N THR A 359 -3.36 -1.14 21.70
CA THR A 359 -4.07 -1.88 20.65
C THR A 359 -4.87 -3.05 21.20
N ARG A 360 -4.43 -3.73 22.27
CA ARG A 360 -5.24 -4.73 22.99
C ARG A 360 -6.52 -4.11 23.56
N SER A 361 -6.42 -2.94 24.21
CA SER A 361 -7.59 -2.21 24.72
C SER A 361 -8.53 -1.73 23.61
N TRP A 362 -8.01 -1.40 22.43
CA TRP A 362 -8.83 -1.06 21.27
C TRP A 362 -9.54 -2.29 20.65
N LEU A 363 -8.86 -3.44 20.59
CA LEU A 363 -9.35 -4.69 19.96
C LEU A 363 -10.42 -5.41 20.76
N ASN A 364 -10.37 -5.37 22.09
CA ASN A 364 -11.44 -5.91 22.96
C ASN A 364 -12.77 -5.13 22.81
N GLY A 365 -12.80 -4.18 21.88
CA GLY A 365 -13.70 -3.06 21.89
C GLY A 365 -13.37 -2.13 23.06
N SER A 366 -13.94 -0.94 22.94
CA SER A 366 -14.48 -0.34 24.14
C SER A 366 -15.58 -1.26 24.68
N GLU A 367 -15.28 -2.08 25.70
CA GLU A 367 -16.27 -2.62 26.67
C GLU A 367 -16.92 -1.49 27.51
N GLN A 368 -17.02 -0.29 26.91
CA GLN A 368 -17.58 0.97 27.39
C GLN A 368 -18.36 1.71 26.26
N GLN A 369 -18.53 1.12 25.06
CA GLN A 369 -19.60 1.50 24.14
C GLN A 369 -20.91 0.73 24.37
N GLY A 370 -20.92 -0.19 25.33
CA GLY A 370 -22.08 -0.50 26.16
C GLY A 370 -22.00 0.28 27.48
N SER A 371 -22.59 1.46 27.54
CA SER A 371 -22.62 2.41 28.68
C SER A 371 -21.27 2.82 29.31
N GLY A 372 -20.80 4.02 28.99
CA GLY A 372 -19.90 4.74 29.89
C GLY A 372 -19.03 5.83 29.27
N SER A 373 -19.50 7.08 29.36
CA SER A 373 -18.81 8.35 29.12
C SER A 373 -17.38 8.33 28.53
N ALA A 374 -17.29 8.44 27.19
CA ALA A 374 -16.04 8.70 26.46
C ALA A 374 -15.45 10.12 26.69
N GLU A 375 -16.10 10.96 27.50
CA GLU A 375 -15.59 12.29 27.87
C GLU A 375 -14.54 12.21 29.00
N GLY A 376 -14.52 11.12 29.79
CA GLY A 376 -13.65 10.91 30.96
C GLY A 376 -12.17 11.24 30.74
N ASN A 377 -11.54 10.54 29.80
CA ASN A 377 -10.09 10.61 29.62
C ASN A 377 -9.61 11.92 28.96
N SER A 378 -10.50 12.68 28.31
CA SER A 378 -10.13 13.91 27.59
C SER A 378 -9.90 15.07 28.55
N TYR A 379 -10.78 15.26 29.54
CA TYR A 379 -10.61 16.33 30.52
C TYR A 379 -9.49 16.03 31.52
N GLU A 380 -9.23 14.76 31.83
CA GLU A 380 -8.19 14.37 32.76
C GLU A 380 -6.80 14.82 32.28
N GLN A 381 -6.48 14.56 31.01
CA GLN A 381 -5.20 14.95 30.41
C GLN A 381 -5.04 16.47 30.37
N GLU A 382 -6.09 17.20 29.98
CA GLU A 382 -6.13 18.67 29.96
C GLU A 382 -5.84 19.27 31.36
N ILE A 383 -6.47 18.74 32.40
CA ILE A 383 -6.28 19.24 33.77
C ILE A 383 -4.87 18.90 34.30
N TRP A 384 -4.34 17.72 33.99
CA TRP A 384 -2.95 17.37 34.33
C TRP A 384 -1.93 18.27 33.61
N GLU A 385 -2.17 18.63 32.34
CA GLU A 385 -1.32 19.55 31.59
C GLU A 385 -1.40 20.98 32.14
N LEU A 386 -2.59 21.45 32.53
CA LEU A 386 -2.77 22.73 33.23
C LEU A 386 -2.08 22.75 34.59
N ALA A 387 -2.09 21.65 35.35
CA ALA A 387 -1.37 21.55 36.62
C ALA A 387 0.16 21.63 36.43
N ALA A 388 0.68 21.03 35.36
CA ALA A 388 2.10 21.03 35.04
C ALA A 388 2.61 22.37 34.45
N SER A 389 1.78 23.06 33.67
CA SER A 389 2.18 24.28 32.92
C SER A 389 1.73 25.59 33.58
N GLY A 390 0.49 25.63 34.08
CA GLY A 390 -0.15 26.81 34.70
C GLY A 390 -0.18 26.77 36.23
N GLY A 391 0.18 25.64 36.83
CA GLY A 391 0.16 25.43 38.27
C GLY A 391 -1.21 25.03 38.83
N LEU A 392 -1.19 24.61 40.09
CA LEU A 392 -2.30 23.92 40.75
C LEU A 392 -3.59 24.75 40.86
N SER A 393 -3.49 26.08 40.93
CA SER A 393 -4.65 26.98 40.98
C SER A 393 -5.45 27.01 39.67
N LEU A 394 -4.78 26.99 38.51
CA LEU A 394 -5.44 26.94 37.20
C LEU A 394 -6.06 25.55 36.94
N ALA A 395 -5.38 24.48 37.37
CA ALA A 395 -5.93 23.13 37.33
C ALA A 395 -7.24 23.02 38.15
N PHE A 396 -7.28 23.52 39.39
CA PHE A 396 -8.51 23.50 40.18
C PHE A 396 -9.60 24.44 39.65
N ALA A 397 -9.25 25.57 39.03
CA ALA A 397 -10.24 26.43 38.38
C ALA A 397 -10.95 25.69 37.23
N ALA A 398 -10.18 25.03 36.36
CA ALA A 398 -10.71 24.22 35.25
C ALA A 398 -11.50 23.00 35.77
N LEU A 399 -11.00 22.31 36.80
CA LEU A 399 -11.69 21.20 37.46
C LEU A 399 -13.07 21.64 38.00
N ASN A 400 -13.13 22.78 38.68
CA ASN A 400 -14.37 23.29 39.27
C ASN A 400 -15.36 23.73 38.19
N GLU A 401 -14.90 24.34 37.09
CA GLU A 401 -15.76 24.66 35.95
C GLU A 401 -16.38 23.40 35.34
N LYS A 402 -15.60 22.34 35.13
CA LYS A 402 -16.12 21.05 34.62
C LYS A 402 -17.08 20.39 35.63
N LEU A 403 -16.79 20.44 36.93
CA LEU A 403 -17.65 19.89 37.99
C LEU A 403 -19.00 20.62 38.09
N HIS A 404 -19.04 21.92 37.80
CA HIS A 404 -20.29 22.68 37.65
C HIS A 404 -21.10 22.32 36.39
N LYS A 405 -20.42 21.99 35.28
CA LYS A 405 -21.08 21.60 34.01
C LYS A 405 -21.55 20.14 33.99
N ALA A 406 -20.89 19.26 34.75
CA ALA A 406 -21.26 17.85 34.84
C ALA A 406 -22.72 17.70 35.31
N THR A 407 -23.50 16.92 34.55
CA THR A 407 -24.90 16.62 34.89
C THR A 407 -24.99 15.33 35.70
N GLU A 408 -24.39 14.24 35.21
CA GLU A 408 -24.48 12.92 35.83
C GLU A 408 -23.68 12.81 37.14
N PRO A 409 -24.18 12.05 38.14
CA PRO A 409 -23.48 11.80 39.40
C PRO A 409 -22.12 11.11 39.21
N ARG A 410 -22.04 10.15 38.27
CA ARG A 410 -20.80 9.49 37.84
C ARG A 410 -19.70 10.49 37.46
N ASP A 411 -19.98 11.44 36.57
CA ASP A 411 -18.93 12.34 36.07
C ASP A 411 -18.43 13.29 37.17
N LYS A 412 -19.33 13.71 38.08
CA LYS A 412 -18.96 14.47 39.29
C LYS A 412 -18.06 13.67 40.22
N PHE A 413 -18.26 12.35 40.31
CA PHE A 413 -17.40 11.47 41.11
C PHE A 413 -15.99 11.41 40.53
N TYR A 414 -15.84 11.13 39.24
CA TYR A 414 -14.52 11.05 38.58
C TYR A 414 -13.77 12.40 38.61
N LEU A 415 -14.46 13.52 38.43
CA LEU A 415 -13.86 14.86 38.60
C LEU A 415 -13.40 15.13 40.04
N ARG A 416 -14.11 14.62 41.06
CA ARG A 416 -13.65 14.73 42.46
C ARG A 416 -12.44 13.85 42.73
N LEU A 417 -12.42 12.63 42.19
CA LEU A 417 -11.28 11.70 42.31
C LEU A 417 -10.00 12.31 41.72
N LEU A 418 -10.09 12.83 40.49
CA LEU A 418 -9.02 13.59 39.84
C LEU A 418 -8.56 14.78 40.70
N GLY A 419 -9.48 15.45 41.38
CA GLY A 419 -9.19 16.51 42.35
C GLY A 419 -8.38 16.05 43.57
N ALA A 420 -8.60 14.82 44.04
CA ALA A 420 -7.83 14.20 45.12
C ALA A 420 -6.45 13.74 44.62
N ASP A 421 -6.36 13.14 43.42
CA ASP A 421 -5.10 12.72 42.80
C ASP A 421 -4.15 13.91 42.54
N LEU A 422 -4.70 15.05 42.13
CA LEU A 422 -3.97 16.31 42.03
C LEU A 422 -3.41 16.76 43.40
N LYS A 423 -4.19 16.64 44.48
CA LYS A 423 -3.75 17.02 45.83
C LYS A 423 -2.61 16.11 46.29
N ASP A 424 -2.76 14.81 46.14
CA ASP A 424 -1.74 13.84 46.56
C ASP A 424 -0.40 14.08 45.84
N LYS A 425 -0.43 14.15 44.51
CA LYS A 425 0.77 14.37 43.68
C LYS A 425 1.45 15.72 43.92
N HIS A 426 0.69 16.74 44.33
CA HIS A 426 1.20 18.06 44.70
C HIS A 426 1.44 18.22 46.22
N GLN A 427 1.68 17.13 46.94
CA GLN A 427 2.13 17.10 48.35
C GLN A 427 1.07 17.58 49.37
N LEU A 428 -0.21 17.60 48.99
CA LEU A 428 -1.36 17.89 49.84
C LEU A 428 -2.06 16.59 50.32
N GLY A 429 -1.28 15.53 50.58
CA GLY A 429 -1.78 14.17 50.84
C GLY A 429 -2.82 14.08 51.96
N ALA A 430 -2.69 14.86 53.04
CA ALA A 430 -3.69 14.88 54.13
C ALA A 430 -5.08 15.40 53.68
N MET A 431 -5.15 16.23 52.63
CA MET A 431 -6.42 16.65 52.04
C MET A 431 -6.94 15.61 51.05
N ALA A 432 -6.04 14.96 50.30
CA ALA A 432 -6.39 13.87 49.39
C ALA A 432 -6.98 12.67 50.16
N GLU A 433 -6.38 12.27 51.28
CA GLU A 433 -6.83 11.15 52.11
C GLU A 433 -8.28 11.32 52.59
N VAL A 434 -8.65 12.51 53.07
CA VAL A 434 -10.02 12.83 53.48
C VAL A 434 -10.99 12.74 52.29
N GLU A 435 -10.59 13.21 51.12
CA GLU A 435 -11.43 13.13 49.91
C GLU A 435 -11.56 11.70 49.39
N TYR A 436 -10.49 10.89 49.41
CA TYR A 436 -10.56 9.46 49.09
C TYR A 436 -11.48 8.71 50.04
N GLN A 437 -11.46 8.99 51.35
CA GLN A 437 -12.38 8.38 52.31
C GLN A 437 -13.85 8.74 52.03
N VAL A 438 -14.13 10.01 51.69
CA VAL A 438 -15.48 10.46 51.30
C VAL A 438 -15.95 9.83 49.99
N LEU A 439 -15.07 9.72 49.00
CA LEU A 439 -15.36 9.07 47.72
C LEU A 439 -15.56 7.55 47.89
N LEU A 440 -14.78 6.90 48.73
CA LEU A 440 -14.94 5.47 49.02
C LEU A 440 -16.31 5.17 49.64
N GLY A 441 -16.74 5.96 50.64
CA GLY A 441 -18.08 5.84 51.22
C GLY A 441 -19.21 6.14 50.22
N GLN A 442 -19.02 7.12 49.33
CA GLN A 442 -19.97 7.36 48.23
C GLN A 442 -20.06 6.16 47.28
N ALA A 443 -18.94 5.51 46.96
CA ALA A 443 -18.89 4.36 46.07
C ALA A 443 -19.49 3.07 46.69
N THR A 444 -19.45 2.90 48.02
CA THR A 444 -20.08 1.74 48.68
C THR A 444 -21.59 1.87 48.79
N ASP A 445 -22.10 3.09 48.95
CA ASP A 445 -23.49 3.33 49.36
C ASP A 445 -24.43 3.70 48.18
N THR A 446 -23.87 4.06 47.02
CA THR A 446 -24.66 4.53 45.86
C THR A 446 -25.16 3.39 44.98
N SER A 447 -26.47 3.34 44.70
CA SER A 447 -27.04 2.35 43.78
C SER A 447 -26.75 2.70 42.31
N LEU A 448 -26.76 1.72 41.41
CA LEU A 448 -26.55 1.96 39.97
C LEU A 448 -27.54 2.96 39.38
N ALA A 449 -28.77 3.04 39.93
CA ALA A 449 -29.79 3.95 39.45
C ALA A 449 -29.56 5.41 39.87
N ASP A 450 -28.91 5.61 41.02
CA ASP A 450 -28.48 6.92 41.50
C ASP A 450 -27.13 7.33 40.87
N TRP A 451 -26.34 6.34 40.40
CA TRP A 451 -25.03 6.55 39.76
C TRP A 451 -25.12 6.95 38.28
N GLU A 452 -25.88 6.19 37.47
CA GLU A 452 -26.11 6.42 36.04
C GLU A 452 -27.62 6.48 35.72
N PRO A 453 -28.32 7.55 36.14
CA PRO A 453 -29.75 7.71 35.88
C PRO A 453 -30.08 7.78 34.37
N GLY A 454 -29.16 8.30 33.55
CA GLY A 454 -29.29 8.30 32.08
C GLY A 454 -29.34 6.91 31.48
N LEU A 455 -28.49 5.99 31.94
CA LEU A 455 -28.52 4.57 31.56
C LEU A 455 -29.84 3.93 31.97
N MET A 456 -30.26 4.11 33.22
CA MET A 456 -31.50 3.50 33.71
C MET A 456 -32.74 3.96 32.95
N SER A 457 -32.83 5.26 32.63
CA SER A 457 -33.90 5.81 31.79
C SER A 457 -33.91 5.17 30.40
N ARG A 458 -32.73 5.01 29.77
CA ARG A 458 -32.59 4.35 28.46
C ARG A 458 -32.96 2.87 28.49
N LEU A 459 -32.61 2.14 29.57
CA LEU A 459 -33.01 0.75 29.77
C LEU A 459 -34.52 0.62 29.96
N GLN A 460 -35.12 1.44 30.81
CA GLN A 460 -36.58 1.49 31.02
C GLN A 460 -37.33 1.80 29.71
N GLN A 461 -36.84 2.75 28.90
CA GLN A 461 -37.42 3.04 27.59
C GLN A 461 -37.37 1.82 26.65
N LYS A 462 -36.29 1.04 26.67
CA LYS A 462 -36.17 -0.16 25.81
C LYS A 462 -37.04 -1.32 26.28
N VAL A 463 -37.20 -1.50 27.60
CA VAL A 463 -38.11 -2.51 28.17
C VAL A 463 -39.59 -2.16 27.94
N ASN A 464 -39.95 -0.87 27.94
CA ASN A 464 -41.32 -0.42 27.68
C ASN A 464 -41.70 -0.36 26.19
N LEU A 465 -40.77 -0.72 25.28
CA LEU A 465 -40.99 -0.80 23.83
C LEU A 465 -41.12 -2.26 23.32
N SER A 466 -41.07 -3.23 24.24
CA SER A 466 -41.30 -4.67 24.02
C SER A 466 -42.51 -5.16 24.80
#